data_AF-A0A545BAU3-F1
#
_entry.id   AF-A0A545BAU3-F1
#
_cell.length_a   1.000
_cell.length_b   1.000
_cell.length_c   1.000
_cell.angle_alpha   90.00
_cell.angle_beta   90.00
_cell.angle_gamma   90.00
#
_symmetry.space_group_name_H-M   'P 1'
#
loop_
_entity.id
_entity.type
_entity.pdbx_description
1 polymer ?
#
loop_
_entity_poly.entity_id
_entity_poly.type
_entity_poly.pdbx_seq_one_letter_code
_entity_poly.pdbx_strand_id
1 'polypeptide(L)'
;MFYLVRPDMRLQWVNLPVKTTLEIIEKHGGNLDRVEWLDADRLVDQYTVLLALRHGIACSVGIAVPAVVFTTVDRPVDLAKTYRDLVRAESAVAVGDEVLEKVMPGWKASGEKLAEEVRRSTEDSIKKAQVDADALLAADPKPELVEHWSRIGGIAG
;
A
#
# COMPACT_ATOMS: atom_id res chain seq x y z
N MET A 1 -2.59 10.53 -6.18
CA MET A 1 -1.19 10.27 -6.58
C MET A 1 -1.11 9.04 -7.47
N PHE A 2 -0.29 9.12 -8.51
CA PHE A 2 0.08 8.02 -9.39
C PHE A 2 1.59 7.84 -9.34
N TYR A 3 2.05 6.61 -9.56
CA TYR A 3 3.43 6.32 -9.90
C TYR A 3 3.53 5.90 -11.36
N LEU A 4 4.63 6.21 -12.01
CA LEU A 4 5.00 5.73 -13.34
C LEU A 4 6.15 4.75 -13.20
N VAL A 5 5.89 3.50 -13.58
CA VAL A 5 6.87 2.42 -13.63
C VAL A 5 7.48 2.42 -15.03
N ARG A 6 8.80 2.63 -15.12
CA ARG A 6 9.52 2.72 -16.39
C ARG A 6 10.37 1.47 -16.66
N PRO A 7 10.61 1.12 -17.94
CA PRO A 7 11.40 -0.07 -18.32
C PRO A 7 12.87 0.01 -17.90
N ASP A 8 13.39 1.22 -17.64
CA ASP A 8 14.73 1.46 -17.10
C ASP A 8 14.80 1.32 -15.56
N MET A 9 13.78 0.69 -14.95
CA MET A 9 13.65 0.44 -13.51
C MET A 9 13.57 1.71 -12.66
N ARG A 10 13.26 2.86 -13.27
CA ARG A 10 12.95 4.10 -12.56
C ARG A 10 11.48 4.14 -12.16
N LEU A 11 11.24 4.68 -10.97
CA LEU A 11 9.93 5.00 -10.48
C LEU A 11 9.79 6.52 -10.45
N GLN A 12 8.74 7.04 -11.04
CA GLN A 12 8.39 8.45 -10.96
C GLN A 12 7.01 8.60 -10.37
N TRP A 13 6.63 9.79 -9.92
CA TRP A 13 5.32 10.04 -9.33
C TRP A 13 4.76 11.39 -9.74
N VAL A 14 3.44 11.50 -9.60
CA VAL A 14 2.72 12.76 -9.73
C VAL A 14 1.53 12.78 -8.78
N ASN A 15 1.29 13.93 -8.16
CA ASN A 15 0.10 14.12 -7.33
C ASN A 15 -1.10 14.60 -8.13
N LEU A 16 -1.79 13.67 -8.80
CA LEU A 16 -3.10 13.91 -9.40
C LEU A 16 -4.23 13.26 -8.57
N PRO A 17 -5.44 13.86 -8.54
CA PRO A 17 -6.62 13.23 -7.94
C PRO A 17 -6.98 11.94 -8.67
N VAL A 18 -6.82 10.79 -8.01
CA VAL A 18 -6.92 9.47 -8.67
C VAL A 18 -8.30 9.27 -9.31
N LYS A 19 -9.38 9.45 -8.54
CA LYS A 19 -10.75 9.20 -8.99
C LYS A 19 -11.09 10.04 -10.23
N THR A 20 -10.93 11.36 -10.14
CA THR A 20 -11.24 12.27 -11.26
C THR A 20 -10.38 11.98 -12.49
N THR A 21 -9.10 11.65 -12.29
CA THR A 21 -8.18 11.33 -13.40
C THR A 21 -8.61 10.05 -14.12
N LEU A 22 -8.93 8.98 -13.38
CA LEU A 22 -9.40 7.72 -13.94
C LEU A 22 -10.73 7.91 -14.71
N GLU A 23 -11.67 8.65 -14.14
CA GLU A 23 -12.95 8.94 -14.79
C GLU A 23 -12.78 9.71 -16.11
N ILE A 24 -11.84 10.64 -16.19
CA ILE A 24 -11.53 11.39 -17.42
C ILE A 24 -10.91 10.47 -18.48
N ILE A 25 -9.96 9.62 -18.08
CA ILE A 25 -9.31 8.66 -18.98
C ILE A 25 -10.36 7.71 -19.57
N GLU A 26 -11.22 7.14 -18.72
CA GLU A 26 -12.26 6.21 -19.13
C GLU A 26 -13.31 6.86 -20.04
N LYS A 27 -13.79 8.07 -19.72
CA LYS A 27 -14.87 8.73 -20.46
C LYS A 27 -14.43 9.46 -21.72
N HIS A 28 -13.21 9.99 -21.75
CA HIS A 28 -12.74 10.90 -22.80
C HIS A 28 -11.49 10.40 -23.54
N GLY A 29 -10.94 9.24 -23.18
CA GLY A 29 -9.75 8.69 -23.84
C GLY A 29 -8.46 9.48 -23.55
N GLY A 30 -8.36 10.06 -22.35
CA GLY A 30 -7.16 10.78 -21.90
C GLY A 30 -5.94 9.87 -21.70
N ASN A 31 -4.74 10.44 -21.78
CA ASN A 31 -3.49 9.75 -21.42
C ASN A 31 -2.72 10.56 -20.36
N LEU A 32 -1.79 9.90 -19.67
CA LEU A 32 -0.93 10.52 -18.65
C LEU A 32 0.45 10.92 -19.21
N ASP A 33 0.59 10.95 -20.53
CA ASP A 33 1.87 11.18 -21.22
C ASP A 33 2.37 12.61 -21.10
N ARG A 34 1.46 13.57 -20.93
CA ARG A 34 1.79 15.00 -20.86
C ARG A 34 2.00 15.51 -19.44
N VAL A 35 1.94 14.61 -18.47
CA VAL A 35 2.10 14.95 -17.05
C VAL A 35 3.58 15.11 -16.73
N GLU A 36 3.90 16.12 -15.93
CA GLU A 36 5.25 16.28 -15.40
C GLU A 36 5.47 15.28 -14.26
N TRP A 37 6.28 14.27 -14.54
CA TRP A 37 6.62 13.20 -13.61
C TRP A 37 7.88 13.58 -12.82
N LEU A 38 7.81 13.44 -11.49
CA LEU A 38 8.93 13.67 -10.58
C LEU A 38 9.58 12.34 -10.21
N ASP A 39 10.90 12.30 -10.06
CA ASP A 39 11.58 11.08 -9.62
C ASP A 39 11.14 10.71 -8.20
N ALA A 40 10.93 9.41 -7.97
CA ALA A 40 10.66 8.86 -6.65
C ALA A 40 11.97 8.39 -5.99
N ASP A 41 12.05 8.48 -4.67
CA ASP A 41 13.24 8.06 -3.90
C ASP A 41 13.41 6.53 -3.87
N ARG A 42 12.42 5.76 -4.36
CA ARG A 42 12.40 4.29 -4.35
C ARG A 42 12.65 3.75 -5.77
N LEU A 43 13.45 2.68 -5.85
CA LEU A 43 13.65 1.91 -7.08
C LEU A 43 12.48 0.95 -7.35
N VAL A 44 12.25 0.65 -8.63
CA VAL A 44 11.29 -0.38 -9.05
C VAL A 44 11.82 -1.75 -8.66
N ASP A 45 10.99 -2.56 -7.99
CA ASP A 45 11.22 -3.98 -7.78
C ASP A 45 10.28 -4.82 -8.67
N GLN A 46 10.49 -6.15 -8.70
CA GLN A 46 9.67 -7.04 -9.53
C GLN A 46 8.19 -6.99 -9.14
N TYR A 47 7.87 -6.83 -7.84
CA TYR A 47 6.49 -6.69 -7.36
C TYR A 47 5.81 -5.43 -7.92
N THR A 48 6.55 -4.34 -8.01
CA THR A 48 6.08 -3.06 -8.57
C THR A 48 5.70 -3.22 -10.03
N VAL A 49 6.54 -3.90 -10.83
CA VAL A 49 6.25 -4.21 -12.24
C VAL A 49 5.01 -5.09 -12.36
N LEU A 50 4.92 -6.17 -11.56
CA LEU A 50 3.77 -7.07 -11.62
C LEU A 50 2.45 -6.38 -11.24
N LEU A 51 2.45 -5.50 -10.23
CA LEU A 51 1.27 -4.69 -9.89
C LEU A 51 0.92 -3.71 -11.01
N ALA A 52 1.93 -3.13 -11.68
CA ALA A 52 1.69 -2.26 -12.82
C ALA A 52 1.04 -3.02 -13.98
N LEU A 53 1.52 -4.22 -14.29
CA LEU A 53 0.94 -5.07 -15.35
C LEU A 53 -0.49 -5.53 -15.05
N ARG A 54 -0.90 -5.58 -13.78
CA ARG A 54 -2.26 -5.95 -13.36
C ARG A 54 -3.22 -4.77 -13.29
N HIS A 55 -2.78 -3.65 -12.72
CA HIS A 55 -3.67 -2.55 -12.29
C HIS A 55 -3.35 -1.21 -12.94
N GLY A 56 -2.32 -1.15 -13.78
CA GLY A 56 -1.84 0.08 -14.37
C GLY A 56 -2.62 0.57 -15.58
N ILE A 57 -2.09 1.64 -16.15
CA ILE A 57 -2.55 2.34 -17.35
C ILE A 57 -1.33 2.56 -18.24
N ALA A 58 -1.41 2.12 -19.49
CA ALA A 58 -0.33 2.30 -20.44
C ALA A 58 -0.03 3.80 -20.68
N CYS A 59 1.24 4.15 -20.65
CA CYS A 59 1.78 5.45 -21.02
C CYS A 59 2.90 5.25 -22.03
N SER A 60 3.14 6.22 -22.90
CA SER A 60 4.20 6.23 -23.92
C SER A 60 5.58 5.79 -23.41
N VAL A 61 5.93 6.12 -22.15
CA VAL A 61 7.24 5.86 -21.54
C VAL A 61 7.21 4.85 -20.39
N GLY A 62 6.06 4.23 -20.09
CA GLY A 62 5.92 3.33 -18.95
C GLY A 62 4.49 2.89 -18.66
N ILE A 63 4.23 2.49 -17.42
CA ILE A 63 2.90 2.14 -16.92
C ILE A 63 2.60 2.97 -15.69
N ALA A 64 1.54 3.76 -15.73
CA ALA A 64 1.07 4.54 -14.60
C ALA A 64 0.17 3.70 -13.70
N VAL A 65 0.37 3.77 -12.39
CA VAL A 65 -0.34 2.98 -11.39
C VAL A 65 -0.82 3.90 -10.28
N PRO A 66 -2.11 3.85 -9.89
CA PRO A 66 -2.57 4.55 -8.69
C PRO A 66 -1.78 4.13 -7.46
N ALA A 67 -1.32 5.10 -6.66
CA ALA A 67 -0.54 4.81 -5.45
C ALA A 67 -1.28 3.89 -4.46
N VAL A 68 -2.62 3.93 -4.47
CA VAL A 68 -3.47 3.08 -3.63
C VAL A 68 -3.21 1.59 -3.85
N VAL A 69 -2.80 1.17 -5.05
CA VAL A 69 -2.48 -0.23 -5.35
C VAL A 69 -1.30 -0.69 -4.50
N PHE A 70 -0.19 0.06 -4.49
CA PHE A 70 0.98 -0.27 -3.69
C PHE A 70 0.67 -0.19 -2.19
N THR A 71 0.04 0.89 -1.75
CA THR A 71 -0.27 1.05 -0.32
C THR A 71 -1.23 -0.03 0.19
N THR A 72 -2.12 -0.55 -0.66
CA THR A 72 -3.03 -1.64 -0.25
C THR A 72 -2.25 -2.94 -0.03
N VAL A 73 -1.26 -3.23 -0.87
CA VAL A 73 -0.41 -4.42 -0.75
C VAL A 73 0.56 -4.32 0.43
N ASP A 74 1.10 -3.13 0.70
CA ASP A 74 2.05 -2.90 1.81
C ASP A 74 1.35 -2.84 3.19
N ARG A 75 0.07 -2.44 3.21
CA ARG A 75 -0.71 -2.20 4.44
C ARG A 75 -0.73 -3.34 5.47
N PRO A 76 -0.87 -4.64 5.11
CA PRO A 76 -0.86 -5.72 6.10
C PRO A 76 0.46 -5.77 6.87
N VAL A 77 1.58 -5.59 6.17
CA VAL A 77 2.93 -5.60 6.75
C VAL A 77 3.11 -4.40 7.68
N ASP A 78 2.67 -3.22 7.24
CA ASP A 78 2.76 -1.99 8.04
C ASP A 78 1.92 -2.07 9.32
N LEU A 79 0.70 -2.61 9.23
CA LEU A 79 -0.15 -2.83 10.40
C LEU A 79 0.49 -3.84 11.37
N ALA A 80 1.00 -4.96 10.86
CA ALA A 80 1.67 -5.96 11.68
C ALA A 80 2.96 -5.44 12.34
N LYS A 81 3.70 -4.57 11.64
CA LYS A 81 4.88 -3.89 12.21
C LYS A 81 4.45 -2.92 13.32
N THR A 82 3.50 -2.03 13.03
CA THR A 82 2.99 -1.05 13.98
C THR A 82 2.47 -1.72 15.25
N TYR A 83 1.73 -2.83 15.12
CA TYR A 83 1.24 -3.60 16.25
C TYR A 83 2.38 -4.21 17.10
N ARG A 84 3.40 -4.80 16.45
CA ARG A 84 4.57 -5.33 17.18
C ARG A 84 5.31 -4.24 17.94
N ASP A 85 5.43 -3.05 17.36
CA ASP A 85 6.09 -1.91 18.01
C ASP A 85 5.25 -1.39 19.19
N LEU A 86 3.91 -1.38 19.07
CA LEU A 86 3.00 -1.06 20.17
C LEU A 86 3.13 -2.04 21.35
N VAL A 87 3.07 -3.36 21.07
CA VAL A 87 3.21 -4.40 22.11
C VAL A 87 4.56 -4.30 22.83
N ARG A 88 5.63 -3.98 22.10
CA ARG A 88 6.96 -3.73 22.70
C ARG A 88 6.93 -2.51 23.61
N ALA A 89 6.28 -1.42 23.19
CA ALA A 89 6.17 -0.21 23.99
C ALA A 89 5.34 -0.42 25.27
N GLU A 90 4.24 -1.18 25.20
CA GLU A 90 3.39 -1.49 26.37
C GLU A 90 4.18 -2.22 27.47
N SER A 91 5.06 -3.16 27.09
CA SER A 91 5.91 -3.87 28.06
C SER A 91 6.82 -2.95 28.89
N ALA A 92 7.14 -1.76 28.38
CA ALA A 92 7.97 -0.77 29.08
C ALA A 92 7.20 0.07 30.11
N VAL A 93 5.86 0.09 30.05
CA VAL A 93 4.99 0.95 30.90
C VAL A 93 4.49 0.22 32.15
N ALA A 94 4.64 -1.10 32.21
CA ALA A 94 4.11 -1.98 33.27
C ALA A 94 4.51 -1.58 34.71
N VAL A 95 5.63 -0.87 34.89
CA VAL A 95 6.08 -0.38 36.22
C VAL A 95 5.17 0.72 36.78
N GLY A 96 4.54 1.54 35.93
CA GLY A 96 3.60 2.58 36.35
C GLY A 96 2.25 2.03 36.81
N ASP A 97 1.83 0.89 36.28
CA ASP A 97 0.51 0.31 36.53
C ASP A 97 0.34 -0.21 37.95
N GLU A 98 1.42 -0.60 38.64
CA GLU A 98 1.36 -0.99 40.05
C GLU A 98 1.04 0.18 40.99
N VAL A 99 1.55 1.37 40.66
CA VAL A 99 1.26 2.59 41.41
C VAL A 99 -0.18 3.03 41.15
N LEU A 100 -0.61 2.98 39.90
CA LEU A 100 -1.97 3.37 39.51
C LEU A 100 -3.03 2.44 40.09
N GLU A 101 -2.78 1.13 40.18
CA GLU A 101 -3.72 0.19 40.82
C GLU A 101 -3.96 0.52 42.30
N LYS A 102 -2.94 1.01 43.02
CA LYS A 102 -3.09 1.41 44.43
C LYS A 102 -3.92 2.68 44.61
N VAL A 103 -3.93 3.56 43.61
CA VAL A 103 -4.67 4.84 43.62
C VAL A 103 -6.08 4.67 43.02
N MET A 104 -6.21 3.81 42.01
CA MET A 104 -7.44 3.53 41.27
C MET A 104 -7.59 2.00 41.10
N PRO A 105 -8.23 1.32 42.07
CA PRO A 105 -8.47 -0.13 41.98
C PRO A 105 -9.27 -0.49 40.73
N GLY A 106 -8.82 -1.53 40.02
CA GLY A 106 -9.39 -1.95 38.73
C GLY A 106 -8.74 -1.29 37.50
N TRP A 107 -7.69 -0.47 37.69
CA TRP A 107 -6.89 0.09 36.61
C TRP A 107 -6.31 -1.01 35.72
N LYS A 108 -5.65 -2.01 36.32
CA LYS A 108 -5.05 -3.14 35.60
C LYS A 108 -6.08 -3.96 34.84
N ALA A 109 -7.18 -4.32 35.48
CA ALA A 109 -8.24 -5.10 34.84
C ALA A 109 -8.88 -4.34 33.65
N SER A 110 -9.02 -3.02 33.78
CA SER A 110 -9.51 -2.16 32.69
C SER A 110 -8.49 -2.06 31.55
N GLY A 111 -7.20 -1.95 31.89
CA GLY A 111 -6.09 -1.96 30.92
C GLY A 111 -6.00 -3.28 30.17
N GLU A 112 -6.07 -4.42 30.85
CA GLU A 112 -6.07 -5.76 30.23
C GLU A 112 -7.25 -5.95 29.28
N LYS A 113 -8.45 -5.50 29.68
CA LYS A 113 -9.63 -5.57 28.82
C LYS A 113 -9.46 -4.70 27.57
N LEU A 114 -8.97 -3.47 27.73
CA LEU A 114 -8.71 -2.57 26.62
C LEU A 114 -7.63 -3.14 25.68
N ALA A 115 -6.54 -3.69 26.22
CA ALA A 115 -5.48 -4.33 25.45
C ALA A 115 -6.02 -5.51 24.62
N GLU A 116 -6.91 -6.32 25.20
CA GLU A 116 -7.58 -7.41 24.47
C GLU A 116 -8.49 -6.90 23.33
N GLU A 117 -9.24 -5.82 23.56
CA GLU A 117 -10.08 -5.19 22.53
C GLU A 117 -9.22 -4.60 21.39
N VAL A 118 -8.13 -3.92 21.73
CA VAL A 118 -7.17 -3.37 20.76
C VAL A 118 -6.51 -4.48 19.96
N ARG A 119 -6.06 -5.56 20.61
CA ARG A 119 -5.48 -6.74 19.96
C ARG A 119 -6.44 -7.33 18.94
N ARG A 120 -7.68 -7.62 19.34
CA ARG A 120 -8.69 -8.19 18.45
C ARG A 120 -8.99 -7.27 17.27
N SER A 121 -9.20 -5.99 17.53
CA SER A 121 -9.45 -4.99 16.47
C SER A 121 -8.30 -4.90 15.48
N THR A 122 -7.06 -5.00 15.97
CA THR A 122 -5.86 -4.98 15.14
C THR A 122 -5.72 -6.25 14.31
N GLU A 123 -5.92 -7.42 14.91
CA GLU A 123 -5.92 -8.71 14.19
C GLU A 123 -6.96 -8.73 13.07
N ASP A 124 -8.18 -8.24 13.32
CA ASP A 124 -9.23 -8.15 12.31
C ASP A 124 -8.88 -7.15 11.19
N SER A 125 -8.26 -6.03 11.54
CA SER A 125 -7.78 -5.03 10.57
C SER A 125 -6.68 -5.59 9.67
N ILE A 126 -5.74 -6.37 10.23
CA ILE A 126 -4.68 -7.05 9.47
C ILE A 126 -5.29 -8.08 8.52
N LYS A 127 -6.21 -8.93 9.01
CA LYS A 127 -6.90 -9.92 8.16
C LYS A 127 -7.62 -9.26 7.00
N LYS A 128 -8.36 -8.18 7.25
CA LYS A 128 -9.06 -7.44 6.19
C LYS A 128 -8.07 -6.86 5.17
N ALA A 129 -6.99 -6.24 5.63
CA ALA A 129 -5.96 -5.71 4.75
C ALA A 129 -5.30 -6.83 3.91
N GLN A 130 -5.10 -8.02 4.49
CA GLN A 130 -4.55 -9.17 3.77
C GLN A 130 -5.48 -9.63 2.66
N VAL A 131 -6.79 -9.71 2.93
CA VAL A 131 -7.79 -10.04 1.89
C VAL A 131 -7.75 -9.04 0.74
N ASP A 132 -7.68 -7.74 1.05
CA ASP A 132 -7.61 -6.68 0.03
C ASP A 132 -6.31 -6.78 -0.79
N ALA A 133 -5.17 -7.04 -0.14
CA ALA A 133 -3.87 -7.23 -0.79
C ALA A 133 -3.85 -8.48 -1.68
N ASP A 134 -4.34 -9.60 -1.17
CA ASP A 134 -4.42 -10.88 -1.90
C ASP A 134 -5.30 -10.75 -3.14
N ALA A 135 -6.42 -10.02 -3.05
CA ALA A 135 -7.28 -9.76 -4.19
C ALA A 135 -6.55 -8.98 -5.31
N LEU A 136 -5.71 -8.01 -4.96
CA LEU A 136 -4.89 -7.29 -5.95
C LEU A 136 -3.79 -8.17 -6.55
N LEU A 137 -3.17 -9.03 -5.75
CA LEU A 137 -2.09 -9.93 -6.20
C LEU A 137 -2.59 -11.10 -7.05
N ALA A 138 -3.81 -11.58 -6.79
CA ALA A 138 -4.45 -12.68 -7.51
C ALA A 138 -4.97 -12.29 -8.90
N ALA A 139 -5.08 -10.98 -9.20
CA ALA A 139 -5.46 -10.53 -10.53
C ALA A 139 -4.43 -10.98 -11.58
N ASP A 140 -4.89 -11.46 -12.74
CA ASP A 140 -3.99 -11.78 -13.84
C ASP A 140 -3.40 -10.50 -14.46
N PRO A 141 -2.14 -10.52 -14.93
CA PRO A 141 -1.60 -9.44 -15.73
C PRO A 141 -2.47 -9.18 -16.96
N LYS A 142 -2.74 -7.90 -17.24
CA LYS A 142 -3.51 -7.48 -18.41
C LYS A 142 -2.69 -7.70 -19.68
N PRO A 143 -3.14 -8.51 -20.66
CA PRO A 143 -2.37 -8.82 -21.86
C PRO A 143 -1.88 -7.58 -22.62
N GLU A 144 -2.72 -6.55 -22.71
CA GLU A 144 -2.39 -5.29 -23.38
C GLU A 144 -1.27 -4.51 -22.67
N LEU A 145 -1.17 -4.61 -21.35
CA LEU A 145 -0.08 -3.99 -20.58
C LEU A 145 1.21 -4.79 -20.69
N VAL A 146 1.13 -6.12 -20.77
CA VAL A 146 2.31 -6.98 -21.00
C VAL A 146 2.90 -6.74 -22.38
N GLU A 147 2.06 -6.65 -23.41
CA GLU A 147 2.49 -6.32 -24.77
C GLU A 147 3.11 -4.93 -24.82
N HIS A 148 2.44 -3.94 -24.21
CA HIS A 148 2.95 -2.57 -24.12
C HIS A 148 4.30 -2.51 -23.42
N TRP A 149 4.44 -3.16 -22.26
CA TRP A 149 5.69 -3.23 -21.49
C TRP A 149 6.84 -3.79 -22.33
N SER A 150 6.58 -4.89 -23.04
CA SER A 150 7.56 -5.51 -23.92
C SER A 150 7.97 -4.59 -25.07
N ARG A 151 7.00 -3.86 -25.66
CA ARG A 151 7.22 -2.92 -26.77
C ARG A 151 8.09 -1.74 -26.37
N ILE A 152 7.97 -1.25 -25.14
CA ILE A 152 8.79 -0.14 -24.61
C ILE A 152 10.14 -0.61 -24.04
N GLY A 153 10.51 -1.89 -24.22
CA GLY A 153 11.80 -2.45 -23.80
C GLY A 153 11.82 -2.99 -22.37
N GLY A 154 10.67 -3.14 -21.73
CA GLY A 154 10.55 -3.81 -20.44
C GLY A 154 10.67 -5.32 -20.56
N ILE A 155 11.31 -5.95 -19.56
CA ILE A 155 11.41 -7.41 -19.46
C ILE A 155 10.33 -7.88 -18.49
N ALA A 156 9.44 -8.77 -18.94
CA ALA A 156 8.55 -9.51 -18.06
C ALA A 156 9.30 -10.76 -17.58
N GLY A 157 9.88 -10.68 -16.37
CA GLY A 157 10.56 -11.81 -15.72
C GLY A 157 9.61 -12.69 -14.93
#